data_AF-A0A6U6HCG1-F1
#
_entry.id   AF-A0A6U6HCG1-F1
#
_cell.length_a   1.000
_cell.length_b   1.000
_cell.length_c   1.000
_cell.angle_alpha   90.00
_cell.angle_beta   90.00
_cell.angle_gamma   90.00
#
_symmetry.space_group_name_H-M   'P 1'
#
loop_
_entity.id
_entity.type
_entity.pdbx_description
1 polymer ?
#
loop_
_entity_poly.entity_id
_entity_poly.type
_entity_poly.pdbx_seq_one_letter_code
_entity_poly.pdbx_strand_id
1 'polypeptide(L)'
;MYITAWGFIVKNNDISQGGDLFPIENERVGKMFQAKKDSYKTICDNKVKRTLPNIEETQFQKKCNPVWKNYELTGSSEGTEKNPKFSKLKCQEEKIITAMDHHAQRLSNNGLDDVRFCYREDNAGLNQKLRYKMKLHEAFQNRGWLVFCQPP
;
A
#
# COMPACT_ATOMS: atom_id res chain seq x y z
N MET A 1 -4.40 0.81 7.99
CA MET A 1 -4.76 0.71 6.57
C MET A 1 -3.56 0.16 5.81
N TYR A 2 -3.80 -0.72 4.86
CA TYR A 2 -2.77 -1.36 4.03
C TYR A 2 -3.12 -1.20 2.55
N ILE A 3 -2.11 -1.16 1.70
CA ILE A 3 -2.23 -1.34 0.24
C ILE A 3 -1.70 -2.74 -0.05
N THR A 4 -2.58 -3.60 -0.53
CA THR A 4 -2.27 -5.01 -0.80
C THR A 4 -2.38 -5.27 -2.29
N ALA A 5 -1.33 -5.84 -2.89
CA ALA A 5 -1.32 -6.34 -4.24
C ALA A 5 -1.16 -7.87 -4.22
N TRP A 6 -2.02 -8.54 -4.97
CA TRP A 6 -2.02 -9.99 -5.14
C TRP A 6 -1.95 -10.34 -6.62
N GLY A 7 -1.26 -11.43 -6.93
CA GLY A 7 -1.20 -12.02 -8.24
C GLY A 7 -1.97 -13.33 -8.29
N PHE A 8 -2.39 -13.71 -9.50
CA PHE A 8 -3.03 -14.98 -9.79
C PHE A 8 -2.41 -15.57 -11.06
N ILE A 9 -1.81 -16.76 -10.95
CA ILE A 9 -1.22 -17.49 -12.08
C ILE A 9 -2.25 -18.49 -12.57
N VAL A 10 -2.72 -18.29 -13.79
CA VAL A 10 -3.68 -19.19 -14.42
C VAL A 10 -2.95 -20.43 -14.93
N LYS A 11 -3.49 -21.62 -14.64
CA LYS A 11 -2.92 -22.87 -15.13
C LYS A 11 -3.11 -22.99 -16.64
N ASN A 12 -2.04 -23.25 -17.39
CA ASN A 12 -2.06 -23.42 -18.85
C ASN A 12 -2.69 -22.24 -19.62
N ASN A 13 -2.66 -21.02 -19.06
CA ASN A 13 -3.34 -19.84 -19.63
C ASN A 13 -4.86 -20.01 -19.81
N ASP A 14 -5.50 -20.95 -19.11
CA ASP A 14 -6.94 -21.21 -19.13
C ASP A 14 -7.59 -20.88 -17.78
N ILE A 15 -8.30 -19.75 -17.70
CA ILE A 15 -8.92 -19.27 -16.46
C ILE A 15 -9.97 -20.24 -15.90
N SER A 16 -10.55 -21.08 -16.75
CA SER A 16 -11.54 -22.08 -16.33
C SER A 16 -10.93 -23.21 -15.50
N GLN A 17 -9.63 -23.47 -15.66
CA GLN A 17 -8.88 -24.47 -14.91
C GLN A 17 -8.42 -23.97 -13.54
N GLY A 18 -8.71 -22.71 -13.20
CA GLY A 18 -8.23 -22.06 -11.99
C GLY A 18 -6.75 -21.74 -12.05
N GLY A 19 -6.11 -21.69 -10.87
CA GLY A 19 -4.75 -21.19 -10.76
C GLY A 19 -4.30 -20.96 -9.32
N ASP A 20 -3.09 -20.41 -9.19
CA ASP A 20 -2.44 -20.18 -7.90
C ASP A 20 -2.44 -18.69 -7.55
N LEU A 21 -2.91 -18.36 -6.35
CA LEU A 21 -2.82 -17.02 -5.76
C LEU A 21 -1.47 -16.84 -5.08
N PHE A 22 -0.83 -15.69 -5.27
CA PHE A 22 0.40 -15.34 -4.57
C PHE A 22 0.42 -13.86 -4.16
N PRO A 23 1.00 -13.53 -2.99
CA PRO A 23 1.15 -12.14 -2.59
C PRO A 23 2.23 -11.45 -3.44
N ILE A 24 1.95 -10.23 -3.90
CA ILE A 24 2.94 -9.38 -4.58
C ILE A 24 3.55 -8.41 -3.59
N GLU A 25 2.71 -7.63 -2.90
CA GLU A 25 3.17 -6.60 -1.95
C GLU A 25 2.08 -6.29 -0.92
N ASN A 26 2.49 -5.96 0.30
CA ASN A 26 1.59 -5.54 1.37
C ASN A 26 2.20 -4.38 2.16
N GLU A 27 1.84 -3.16 1.76
CA GLU A 27 2.41 -1.95 2.30
C GLU A 27 1.48 -1.31 3.33
N ARG A 28 2.01 -1.04 4.53
CA ARG A 28 1.26 -0.33 5.57
C ARG A 28 1.27 1.17 5.31
N VAL A 29 0.09 1.80 5.30
CA VAL A 29 -0.04 3.24 5.04
C VAL A 29 0.38 4.07 6.25
N GLY A 30 1.58 4.63 6.19
CA GLY A 30 2.20 5.41 7.26
C GLY A 30 3.71 5.25 7.29
N LYS A 31 4.33 5.65 8.39
CA LYS A 31 5.77 5.46 8.61
C LYS A 31 6.09 5.41 10.10
N MET A 32 7.20 4.79 10.45
CA MET A 32 7.77 4.84 11.79
C MET A 32 8.39 6.22 12.06
N PHE A 33 8.10 6.78 13.23
CA PHE A 33 8.71 8.01 13.73
C PHE A 33 9.20 7.82 15.15
N GLN A 34 10.23 8.57 15.51
CA GLN A 34 10.67 8.62 16.89
C GLN A 34 9.74 9.53 17.69
N ALA A 35 9.19 9.00 18.79
CA ALA A 35 8.28 9.75 19.65
C ALA A 35 9.01 10.93 20.30
N LYS A 36 8.45 12.14 20.16
CA LYS A 36 9.05 13.38 20.71
C LYS A 36 8.77 13.58 22.20
N LYS A 37 7.71 12.97 22.72
CA LYS A 37 7.25 13.08 24.11
C LYS A 37 6.61 11.78 24.56
N ASP A 38 6.57 11.58 25.86
CA ASP A 38 5.73 10.55 26.45
C ASP A 38 4.26 10.90 26.23
N SER A 39 3.43 9.88 26.01
CA SER A 39 1.99 10.04 25.90
C SER A 39 1.31 8.97 26.74
N TYR A 40 0.20 9.34 27.38
CA TYR A 40 -0.54 8.50 28.31
C TYR A 40 -1.98 8.34 27.83
N LYS A 41 -2.57 7.15 28.04
CA LYS A 41 -3.97 6.88 27.75
C LYS A 41 -4.85 7.60 28.77
N THR A 42 -5.93 8.19 28.29
CA THR A 42 -6.99 8.71 29.15
C THR A 42 -7.76 7.55 29.76
N ILE A 43 -7.95 7.58 31.08
CA ILE A 43 -8.89 6.70 31.77
C ILE A 43 -10.20 7.47 31.93
N CYS A 44 -11.31 6.87 31.49
CA CYS A 44 -12.65 7.36 31.76
C CYS A 44 -13.21 6.54 32.92
N ASP A 45 -13.41 7.17 34.08
CA ASP A 45 -14.22 6.53 35.11
C ASP A 45 -15.71 6.58 34.72
N ASN A 46 -16.50 5.63 35.22
CA ASN A 46 -17.95 5.51 35.01
C ASN A 46 -18.77 6.76 35.41
N LYS A 47 -18.13 7.83 35.90
CA LYS A 47 -18.70 9.12 36.31
C LYS A 47 -18.30 10.30 35.41
N VAL A 48 -18.02 10.06 34.12
CA VAL A 48 -17.78 11.10 33.09
C VAL A 48 -16.45 11.86 33.22
N LYS A 49 -15.70 11.69 34.32
CA LYS A 49 -14.42 12.37 34.52
C LYS A 49 -13.31 11.66 33.73
N ARG A 50 -12.70 12.40 32.80
CA ARG A 50 -11.50 11.98 32.06
C ARG A 50 -10.26 12.35 32.85
N THR A 51 -9.47 11.36 33.21
CA THR A 51 -8.20 11.54 33.94
C THR A 51 -7.05 11.04 33.07
N LEU A 52 -5.95 11.79 33.03
CA LEU A 52 -4.72 11.45 32.32
C LEU A 52 -3.60 11.19 33.35
N PRO A 53 -3.65 10.07 34.09
CA PRO A 53 -2.62 9.77 35.06
C PRO A 53 -1.30 9.50 34.32
N ASN A 54 -0.24 10.14 34.80
CA ASN A 54 1.13 9.98 34.30
C ASN A 54 1.78 8.79 35.05
N ILE A 55 1.28 7.59 34.80
CA ILE A 55 1.76 6.33 35.38
C ILE A 55 2.20 5.39 34.26
N GLU A 56 3.11 4.46 34.57
CA GLU A 56 3.69 3.56 33.56
C GLU A 56 2.62 2.70 32.86
N GLU A 57 1.61 2.28 33.61
CA GLU A 57 0.49 1.45 33.13
C GLU A 57 -0.37 2.14 32.06
N THR A 58 -0.44 3.47 32.07
CA THR A 58 -1.16 4.26 31.06
C THR A 58 -0.25 4.76 29.96
N GLN A 59 1.07 4.53 30.02
CA GLN A 59 2.00 5.02 29.02
C GLN A 59 1.73 4.36 27.66
N PHE A 60 1.24 5.16 26.72
CA PHE A 60 0.93 4.74 25.35
C PHE A 60 2.15 4.84 24.43
N GLN A 61 2.97 5.87 24.64
CA GLN A 61 4.20 6.08 23.89
C GLN A 61 5.27 6.57 24.84
N LYS A 62 6.47 6.05 24.68
CA LYS A 62 7.66 6.51 25.39
C LYS A 62 8.50 7.38 24.47
N LYS A 63 8.98 8.51 24.99
CA LYS A 63 9.90 9.41 24.28
C LYS A 63 11.10 8.61 23.76
N CYS A 64 11.58 8.98 22.58
CA CYS A 64 12.67 8.32 21.86
C CYS A 64 12.38 6.90 21.34
N ASN A 65 11.24 6.29 21.67
CA ASN A 65 10.87 5.00 21.10
C ASN A 65 10.21 5.16 19.72
N PRO A 66 10.39 4.19 18.82
CA PRO A 66 9.80 4.21 17.51
C PRO A 66 8.28 3.91 17.60
N VAL A 67 7.48 4.77 16.97
CA VAL A 67 6.01 4.71 16.96
C VAL A 67 5.51 4.79 15.52
N TRP A 68 4.54 3.97 15.17
CA TRP A 68 3.89 4.03 13.86
C TRP A 68 2.90 5.20 13.80
N LYS A 69 3.04 6.07 12.80
CA LYS A 69 2.06 7.11 12.49
C LYS A 69 1.36 6.79 11.17
N ASN A 70 0.04 6.62 11.22
CA ASN A 70 -0.78 6.47 10.01
C ASN A 70 -0.79 7.77 9.22
N TYR A 71 -0.70 7.65 7.90
CA TYR A 71 -0.80 8.77 6.98
C TYR A 71 -2.14 8.77 6.27
N GLU A 72 -2.59 9.95 5.84
CA GLU A 72 -3.68 10.08 4.89
C GLU A 72 -3.23 9.52 3.53
N LEU A 73 -4.02 8.62 2.94
CA LEU A 73 -3.76 8.05 1.62
C LEU A 73 -4.27 8.99 0.54
N THR A 74 -3.45 9.25 -0.47
CA THR A 74 -3.85 10.01 -1.67
C THR A 74 -3.45 9.29 -2.94
N GLY A 75 -4.04 9.69 -4.06
CA GLY A 75 -3.68 9.12 -5.37
C GLY A 75 -2.23 9.39 -5.77
N SER A 76 -1.70 10.60 -5.53
CA SER A 76 -0.38 11.00 -6.06
C SER A 76 0.40 12.03 -5.23
N SER A 77 -0.17 12.57 -4.14
CA SER A 77 0.48 13.62 -3.34
C SER A 77 1.18 13.02 -2.12
N GLU A 78 2.41 13.47 -1.87
CA GLU A 78 3.17 13.13 -0.65
C GLU A 78 2.90 14.11 0.50
N GLY A 79 2.03 15.11 0.29
CA GLY A 79 1.76 16.14 1.28
C GLY A 79 2.93 17.12 1.45
N THR A 80 3.15 17.58 2.67
CA THR A 80 4.24 18.47 3.05
C THR A 80 5.03 17.89 4.22
N GLU A 81 6.18 18.47 4.54
CA GLU A 81 6.96 18.04 5.72
C GLU A 81 6.14 18.12 7.03
N LYS A 82 5.28 19.14 7.16
CA LYS A 82 4.41 19.31 8.33
C LYS A 82 3.21 18.38 8.32
N ASN A 83 2.67 18.08 7.15
CA ASN A 83 1.53 17.17 6.98
C ASN A 83 1.81 16.15 5.86
N PRO A 84 2.64 15.13 6.15
CA PRO A 84 3.02 14.14 5.15
C PRO A 84 1.82 13.25 4.85
N LYS A 85 1.67 12.93 3.56
CA LYS A 85 0.63 12.05 3.04
C LYS A 85 1.28 10.84 2.36
N PHE A 86 0.52 9.77 2.26
CA PHE A 86 0.95 8.55 1.58
C PHE A 86 0.50 8.62 0.13
N SER A 87 1.45 8.72 -0.80
CA SER A 87 1.18 8.73 -2.24
C SER A 87 1.03 7.29 -2.74
N LYS A 88 -0.17 6.92 -3.20
CA LYS A 88 -0.41 5.62 -3.82
C LYS A 88 0.43 5.45 -5.09
N LEU A 89 0.53 6.49 -5.93
CA LEU A 89 1.38 6.47 -7.13
C LEU A 89 2.81 6.07 -6.79
N LYS A 90 3.40 6.70 -5.77
CA LYS A 90 4.77 6.41 -5.36
C LYS A 90 4.92 4.96 -4.88
N CYS A 91 3.98 4.49 -4.06
CA CYS A 91 3.95 3.08 -3.63
C CYS A 91 3.82 2.12 -4.81
N GLN A 92 3.03 2.48 -5.81
CA GLN A 92 2.82 1.68 -7.00
C GLN A 92 4.12 1.55 -7.81
N GLU A 93 4.80 2.67 -8.06
CA GLU A 93 6.06 2.71 -8.83
C GLU A 93 7.21 2.04 -8.07
N GLU A 94 7.44 2.43 -6.81
CA GLU A 94 8.63 2.03 -6.06
C GLU A 94 8.53 0.63 -5.46
N LYS A 95 7.32 0.15 -5.13
CA LYS A 95 7.13 -1.13 -4.44
C LYS A 95 6.41 -2.15 -5.31
N ILE A 96 5.18 -1.84 -5.70
CA ILE A 96 4.31 -2.84 -6.34
C ILE A 96 4.83 -3.24 -7.72
N ILE A 97 5.12 -2.27 -8.60
CA ILE A 97 5.64 -2.54 -9.95
C ILE A 97 7.03 -3.19 -9.87
N THR A 98 7.88 -2.72 -8.96
CA THR A 98 9.21 -3.34 -8.74
C THR A 98 9.08 -4.81 -8.30
N ALA A 99 8.17 -5.11 -7.38
CA ALA A 99 7.89 -6.50 -6.98
C ALA A 99 7.32 -7.32 -8.15
N MET A 100 6.44 -6.74 -8.96
CA MET A 100 5.93 -7.39 -10.18
C MET A 100 7.06 -7.71 -11.17
N ASP A 101 8.01 -6.80 -11.38
CA ASP A 101 9.17 -7.03 -12.25
C ASP A 101 9.99 -8.23 -11.76
N HIS A 102 10.26 -8.32 -10.45
CA HIS A 102 10.92 -9.48 -9.86
C HIS A 102 10.13 -10.78 -10.04
N HIS A 103 8.81 -10.72 -9.92
CA HIS A 103 7.95 -11.88 -10.17
C HIS A 103 7.96 -12.31 -11.63
N ALA A 104 7.86 -11.38 -12.58
CA ALA A 104 7.95 -11.68 -14.00
C ALA A 104 9.28 -12.35 -14.33
N GLN A 105 10.40 -11.81 -13.82
CA GLN A 105 11.72 -12.41 -14.04
C GLN A 105 11.81 -13.84 -13.48
N ARG A 106 11.29 -14.08 -12.27
CA ARG A 106 11.30 -15.40 -11.64
C ARG A 106 10.40 -16.41 -12.36
N LEU A 107 9.27 -15.95 -12.90
CA LEU A 107 8.26 -16.79 -13.56
C LEU A 107 8.60 -17.05 -15.02
N SER A 108 9.27 -16.11 -15.68
CA SER A 108 9.90 -16.38 -16.97
C SER A 108 10.94 -17.48 -16.75
N ASN A 109 10.94 -18.53 -17.57
CA ASN A 109 11.98 -19.56 -17.53
C ASN A 109 13.35 -18.97 -17.92
N ASN A 110 13.96 -18.16 -17.04
CA ASN A 110 15.13 -17.32 -17.28
C ASN A 110 15.01 -16.44 -18.54
N GLY A 111 13.82 -15.86 -18.77
CA GLY A 111 13.56 -14.98 -19.93
C GLY A 111 13.16 -15.69 -21.23
N LEU A 112 12.96 -17.01 -21.22
CA LEU A 112 12.45 -17.74 -22.39
C LEU A 112 10.96 -17.52 -22.63
N ASP A 113 10.20 -17.20 -21.58
CA ASP A 113 8.76 -16.96 -21.64
C ASP A 113 8.44 -15.51 -21.28
N ASP A 114 7.55 -14.90 -22.06
CA ASP A 114 7.03 -13.55 -21.80
C ASP A 114 5.93 -13.61 -20.73
N VAL A 115 6.15 -12.96 -19.58
CA VAL A 115 5.18 -12.87 -18.49
C VAL A 115 4.45 -11.53 -18.58
N ARG A 116 3.16 -11.58 -18.89
CA ARG A 116 2.29 -10.40 -18.95
C ARG A 116 1.37 -10.32 -17.75
N PHE A 117 1.44 -9.23 -17.01
CA PHE A 117 0.46 -8.95 -15.97
C PHE A 117 -0.79 -8.28 -16.53
N CYS A 118 -1.94 -8.68 -16.01
CA CYS A 118 -3.22 -8.00 -16.18
C CYS A 118 -3.59 -7.34 -14.85
N TYR A 119 -3.52 -6.01 -14.79
CA TYR A 119 -3.78 -5.26 -13.56
C TYR A 119 -5.19 -4.69 -13.51
N ARG A 120 -5.82 -4.75 -12.33
CA ARG A 120 -7.17 -4.27 -12.07
C ARG A 120 -7.24 -3.61 -10.70
N GLU A 121 -7.94 -2.49 -10.63
CA GLU A 121 -8.28 -1.81 -9.38
C GLU A 121 -9.76 -1.47 -9.32
N ASP A 122 -10.24 -1.17 -8.11
CA ASP A 122 -11.56 -0.62 -7.90
C ASP A 122 -11.66 0.83 -8.40
N ASN A 123 -12.89 1.33 -8.57
CA ASN A 123 -13.13 2.67 -9.08
C ASN A 123 -13.05 3.76 -7.98
N ALA A 124 -12.24 3.53 -6.93
CA ALA A 124 -12.09 4.47 -5.82
C ALA A 124 -11.58 5.83 -6.31
N GLY A 125 -12.07 6.93 -5.72
CA GLY A 125 -11.77 8.29 -6.18
C GLY A 125 -10.27 8.65 -6.22
N LEU A 126 -9.45 7.96 -5.43
CA LEU A 126 -7.99 8.08 -5.46
C LEU A 126 -7.34 7.43 -6.70
N ASN A 127 -7.93 6.35 -7.22
CA ASN A 127 -7.49 5.67 -8.46
C ASN A 127 -7.97 6.42 -9.71
N GLN A 128 -9.00 7.26 -9.57
CA GLN A 128 -9.52 8.08 -10.66
C GLN A 128 -8.67 9.31 -10.98
N LYS A 129 -7.65 9.62 -10.17
CA LYS A 129 -6.78 10.78 -10.41
C LYS A 129 -6.02 10.62 -11.72
N LEU A 130 -6.15 11.61 -12.62
CA LEU A 130 -5.56 11.58 -13.96
C LEU A 130 -4.07 11.26 -13.96
N ARG A 131 -3.29 11.96 -13.12
CA ARG A 131 -1.83 11.74 -13.00
C ARG A 131 -1.49 10.30 -12.60
N TYR A 132 -2.26 9.71 -11.68
CA TYR A 132 -2.08 8.33 -11.25
C TYR A 132 -2.34 7.37 -12.42
N LYS A 133 -3.48 7.52 -13.10
CA LYS A 133 -3.85 6.70 -14.26
C LYS A 133 -2.82 6.77 -15.38
N MET A 134 -2.37 7.97 -15.75
CA MET A 134 -1.40 8.17 -16.83
C MET A 134 -0.07 7.48 -16.52
N LYS A 135 0.46 7.68 -15.31
CA LYS A 135 1.75 7.11 -14.91
C LYS A 135 1.71 5.59 -14.80
N LEU A 136 0.63 5.06 -14.24
CA LEU A 136 0.40 3.62 -14.20
C LEU A 136 0.32 3.03 -15.61
N HIS A 137 -0.45 3.66 -16.51
CA HIS A 137 -0.60 3.20 -17.88
C HIS A 137 0.73 3.22 -18.64
N GLU A 138 1.51 4.30 -18.51
CA GLU A 138 2.86 4.41 -19.08
C GLU A 138 3.77 3.28 -18.58
N ALA A 139 3.78 3.02 -17.26
CA ALA A 139 4.61 1.97 -16.68
C ALA A 139 4.26 0.57 -17.19
N PHE A 140 2.97 0.30 -17.41
CA PHE A 140 2.49 -0.99 -17.92
C PHE A 140 2.74 -1.15 -19.43
N GLN A 141 2.47 -0.11 -20.21
CA GLN A 141 2.74 -0.11 -21.66
C GLN A 141 4.20 -0.38 -21.97
N ASN A 142 5.13 0.26 -21.24
CA ASN A 142 6.57 0.08 -21.42
C ASN A 142 7.02 -1.38 -21.16
N ARG A 143 6.23 -2.16 -20.42
CA ARG A 143 6.51 -3.56 -20.10
C ARG A 143 5.71 -4.55 -20.97
N GLY A 144 4.86 -4.06 -21.86
CA GLY A 144 3.91 -4.90 -22.60
C GLY A 144 2.82 -5.52 -21.71
N TRP A 145 2.61 -4.99 -20.51
CA TRP A 145 1.58 -5.43 -19.57
C TRP A 145 0.25 -4.75 -19.83
N LEU A 146 -0.84 -5.34 -19.34
CA LEU A 146 -2.20 -4.92 -19.58
C LEU A 146 -2.82 -4.27 -18.34
N VAL A 147 -3.56 -3.19 -18.53
CA VAL A 147 -4.36 -2.54 -17.49
C VAL A 147 -5.83 -2.61 -17.89
N PHE A 148 -6.65 -3.23 -17.03
CA PHE A 148 -8.11 -3.29 -17.18
C PHE A 148 -8.76 -2.49 -16.05
N CYS A 149 -9.46 -1.42 -16.41
CA CYS A 149 -10.38 -0.74 -15.48
C CYS A 149 -11.69 -1.53 -15.44
N GLN A 150 -12.29 -1.73 -14.25
CA GLN A 150 -13.68 -2.18 -14.19
C GLN A 150 -14.56 -1.13 -14.92
N PRO A 151 -15.53 -1.55 -15.77
CA PRO A 151 -16.55 -0.63 -16.23
C PRO A 151 -17.31 -0.06 -15.02
N PRO A 152 -17.78 1.21 -15.09
CA PRO A 152 -18.48 1.86 -13.99
C PRO A 152 -19.77 1.15 -13.57
#